data_AF-A0A948ARB8-F1
#
_entry.id   AF-A0A948ARB8-F1
#
_cell.length_a   1.000
_cell.length_b   1.000
_cell.length_c   1.000
_cell.angle_alpha   90.00
_cell.angle_beta   90.00
_cell.angle_gamma   90.00
#
_symmetry.space_group_name_H-M   'P 1'
#
loop_
_entity.id
_entity.type
_entity.pdbx_description
1 polymer ?
#
loop_
_entity_poly.entity_id
_entity_poly.type
_entity_poly.pdbx_seq_one_letter_code
_entity_poly.pdbx_strand_id
1 'polypeptide(L)'
;MGEARSAFGDDAVFVERYIENPKHIEVQVLGDGEGKAIHVFERECSVQRRHQKVIEESPSPSLTPELRERICAAAVRTAESVDYRGAGTVEFILSDQGEFFFLEMNTRLQVEHPITEMVTGTDLVRAQLHIAAGDGIPYAQEELSQRGWAIEFRVYAEDPGRNFAPSIGRITTYNPPSGPGVRLDTGIYQGFDVPIHYDPLLAKLVIWGEDRGQAIARGRRALRTFILHGPGHNLPFHVWALGQPEFADGSYTTDFVGDRFDPETYRTPLSEEQTEALIAAAAVYEENRRSAPVARGEGAPAGSNWRLDALRRMTGNR
;
A
#
# COMPACT_ATOMS: atom_id res chain seq x y z
N MET A 1 -4.91 -23.28 -25.00
CA MET A 1 -5.46 -21.91 -25.08
C MET A 1 -4.40 -20.99 -24.52
N GLY A 2 -4.08 -19.89 -25.20
CA GLY A 2 -3.08 -18.92 -24.72
C GLY A 2 -3.58 -18.19 -23.47
N GLU A 3 -2.64 -17.74 -22.64
CA GLU A 3 -2.91 -17.12 -21.33
C GLU A 3 -3.84 -15.90 -21.44
N ALA A 4 -3.63 -15.04 -22.45
CA ALA A 4 -4.45 -13.86 -22.72
C ALA A 4 -5.94 -14.20 -22.89
N ARG A 5 -6.26 -15.18 -23.75
CA ARG A 5 -7.65 -15.60 -23.98
C ARG A 5 -8.30 -16.22 -22.74
N SER A 6 -7.52 -16.93 -21.92
CA SER A 6 -8.05 -17.54 -20.69
C SER A 6 -8.31 -16.52 -19.58
N ALA A 7 -7.49 -15.47 -19.48
CA ALA A 7 -7.57 -14.48 -18.41
C ALA A 7 -8.50 -13.30 -18.77
N PHE A 8 -8.50 -12.88 -20.05
CA PHE A 8 -9.15 -11.63 -20.48
C PHE A 8 -10.21 -11.82 -21.58
N GLY A 9 -10.33 -13.03 -22.16
CA GLY A 9 -11.30 -13.31 -23.22
C GLY A 9 -10.91 -12.78 -24.62
N ASP A 10 -9.76 -12.12 -24.74
CA ASP A 10 -9.18 -11.56 -25.96
C ASP A 10 -7.76 -12.14 -26.17
N ASP A 11 -7.40 -12.47 -27.41
CA ASP A 11 -6.09 -13.02 -27.80
C ASP A 11 -5.21 -12.04 -28.58
N ALA A 12 -5.60 -10.77 -28.67
CA ALA A 12 -4.76 -9.72 -29.22
C ALA A 12 -3.44 -9.60 -28.44
N VAL A 13 -2.33 -9.56 -29.16
CA VAL A 13 -0.98 -9.34 -28.63
C VAL A 13 -0.31 -8.27 -29.46
N PHE A 14 0.40 -7.37 -28.81
CA PHE A 14 1.29 -6.39 -29.44
C PHE A 14 2.70 -6.56 -28.88
N VAL A 15 3.67 -5.97 -29.56
CA VAL A 15 5.10 -6.05 -29.19
C VAL A 15 5.61 -4.65 -28.97
N GLU A 16 6.31 -4.45 -27.87
CA GLU A 16 6.95 -3.19 -27.52
C GLU A 16 8.46 -3.36 -27.43
N ARG A 17 9.15 -2.22 -27.45
CA ARG A 17 10.57 -2.17 -27.15
C ARG A 17 10.76 -2.49 -25.67
N TYR A 18 11.57 -3.49 -25.36
CA TYR A 18 12.02 -3.75 -24.00
C TYR A 18 12.99 -2.67 -23.53
N ILE A 19 12.71 -2.08 -22.37
CA ILE A 19 13.57 -1.09 -21.71
C ILE A 19 14.28 -1.80 -20.56
N GLU A 20 15.60 -1.76 -20.56
CA GLU A 20 16.42 -2.34 -19.49
C GLU A 20 16.44 -1.43 -18.26
N ASN A 21 16.49 -2.04 -17.08
CA ASN A 21 16.51 -1.33 -15.79
C ASN A 21 15.41 -0.26 -15.66
N PRO A 22 14.16 -0.54 -16.04
CA PRO A 22 13.16 0.50 -16.12
C PRO A 22 12.74 0.96 -14.73
N LYS A 23 12.31 2.21 -14.67
CA LYS A 23 11.53 2.75 -13.57
C LYS A 23 10.09 2.93 -13.99
N HIS A 24 9.16 2.58 -13.13
CA HIS A 24 7.74 2.77 -13.34
C HIS A 24 7.30 4.06 -12.67
N ILE A 25 7.04 5.09 -13.48
CA ILE A 25 6.59 6.40 -13.04
C ILE A 25 5.17 6.60 -13.52
N GLU A 26 4.32 7.13 -12.66
CA GLU A 26 2.94 7.37 -13.04
C GLU A 26 2.46 8.73 -12.56
N VAL A 27 1.53 9.33 -13.30
CA VAL A 27 1.03 10.68 -13.02
C VAL A 27 -0.47 10.64 -12.75
N GLN A 28 -0.87 11.14 -11.58
CA GLN A 28 -2.27 11.33 -11.25
C GLN A 28 -2.86 12.44 -12.13
N VAL A 29 -3.99 12.18 -12.77
CA VAL A 29 -4.74 13.20 -13.52
C VAL A 29 -6.18 13.30 -13.03
N LEU A 30 -6.74 14.51 -13.13
CA LEU A 30 -8.16 14.81 -12.98
C LEU A 30 -8.63 15.50 -14.27
N GLY A 31 -9.65 14.95 -14.92
CA GLY A 31 -10.26 15.56 -16.12
C GLY A 31 -11.74 15.87 -15.90
N ASP A 32 -12.24 16.93 -16.51
CA ASP A 32 -13.67 17.33 -16.39
C ASP A 32 -14.59 16.65 -17.40
N GLY A 33 -14.05 16.09 -18.48
CA GLY A 33 -14.81 15.52 -19.59
C GLY A 33 -15.21 16.55 -20.66
N GLU A 34 -14.72 17.77 -20.56
CA GLU A 34 -15.02 18.91 -21.45
C GLU A 34 -13.73 19.50 -22.06
N GLY A 35 -12.67 18.69 -22.09
CA GLY A 35 -11.39 19.02 -22.72
C GLY A 35 -10.34 19.64 -21.78
N LYS A 36 -10.62 19.81 -20.48
CA LYS A 36 -9.63 20.28 -19.50
C LYS A 36 -9.21 19.15 -18.56
N ALA A 37 -7.91 19.01 -18.35
CA ALA A 37 -7.35 18.16 -17.30
C ALA A 37 -6.25 18.87 -16.52
N ILE A 38 -6.00 18.39 -15.31
CA ILE A 38 -4.85 18.79 -14.47
C ILE A 38 -4.10 17.54 -13.99
N HIS A 39 -2.83 17.70 -13.62
CA HIS A 39 -2.10 16.67 -12.90
C HIS A 39 -2.05 16.95 -11.40
N VAL A 40 -2.03 15.88 -10.60
CA VAL A 40 -1.78 15.92 -9.15
C VAL A 40 -0.43 15.25 -8.86
N PHE A 41 0.56 15.62 -9.67
CA PHE A 41 1.95 15.14 -9.64
C PHE A 41 2.11 13.63 -9.86
N GLU A 42 3.35 13.15 -9.71
CA GLU A 42 3.74 11.77 -9.98
C GLU A 42 3.85 10.89 -8.73
N ARG A 43 3.93 9.59 -8.99
CA ARG A 43 4.32 8.53 -8.06
C ARG A 43 5.41 7.66 -8.69
N GLU A 44 6.31 7.18 -7.84
CA GLU A 44 7.32 6.17 -8.14
C GLU A 44 6.79 4.81 -7.70
N CYS A 45 6.65 3.89 -8.65
CA CYS A 45 6.04 2.58 -8.43
C CYS A 45 6.97 1.44 -8.89
N SER A 46 8.27 1.68 -8.92
CA SER A 46 9.25 0.70 -9.40
C SER A 46 9.47 -0.48 -8.45
N VAL A 47 9.15 -0.40 -7.16
CA VAL A 47 9.29 -1.58 -6.30
C VAL A 47 8.14 -2.54 -6.59
N GLN A 48 8.44 -3.56 -7.39
CA GLN A 48 7.47 -4.52 -7.89
C GLN A 48 7.91 -5.96 -7.66
N ARG A 49 6.96 -6.88 -7.52
CA ARG A 49 7.17 -8.32 -7.49
C ARG A 49 6.31 -8.96 -8.57
N ARG A 50 6.94 -9.62 -9.56
CA ARG A 50 6.23 -10.21 -10.72
C ARG A 50 5.26 -9.20 -11.37
N HIS A 51 5.75 -7.97 -11.60
CA HIS A 51 4.99 -6.85 -12.15
C HIS A 51 3.82 -6.34 -11.28
N GLN A 52 3.72 -6.78 -10.03
CA GLN A 52 2.78 -6.23 -9.05
C GLN A 52 3.49 -5.20 -8.16
N LYS A 53 2.97 -3.97 -8.11
CA LYS A 53 3.46 -2.91 -7.22
C LYS A 53 3.31 -3.33 -5.75
N VAL A 54 4.37 -3.16 -4.96
CA VAL A 54 4.40 -3.54 -3.53
C VAL A 54 4.79 -2.39 -2.60
N ILE A 55 5.58 -1.44 -3.08
CA ILE A 55 5.92 -0.19 -2.38
C ILE A 55 5.90 0.95 -3.39
N GLU A 56 5.23 2.05 -3.04
CA GLU A 56 5.10 3.23 -3.87
C GLU A 56 5.52 4.48 -3.09
N GLU A 57 6.10 5.48 -3.75
CA GLU A 57 6.44 6.74 -3.10
C GLU A 57 6.11 7.98 -3.95
N SER A 58 5.82 9.09 -3.29
CA SER A 58 5.55 10.39 -3.92
C SER A 58 6.21 11.49 -3.09
N PRO A 59 6.94 12.44 -3.72
CA PRO A 59 7.32 12.46 -5.13
C PRO A 59 8.27 11.31 -5.52
N SER A 60 8.61 11.20 -6.81
CA SER A 60 9.62 10.23 -7.25
C SER A 60 11.04 10.74 -6.92
N PRO A 61 11.93 9.90 -6.36
CA PRO A 61 13.34 10.24 -6.18
C PRO A 61 14.12 10.24 -7.50
N SER A 62 13.53 9.69 -8.56
CA SER A 62 14.17 9.50 -9.86
C SER A 62 14.00 10.70 -10.79
N LEU A 63 13.10 11.65 -10.45
CA LEU A 63 12.79 12.78 -11.31
C LEU A 63 13.42 14.09 -10.84
N THR A 64 14.16 14.72 -11.75
CA THR A 64 14.50 16.16 -11.62
C THR A 64 13.24 17.02 -11.79
N PRO A 65 13.24 18.28 -11.33
CA PRO A 65 12.11 19.19 -11.55
C PRO A 65 11.72 19.33 -13.03
N GLU A 66 12.69 19.40 -13.94
CA GLU A 66 12.47 19.56 -15.38
C GLU A 66 11.85 18.30 -15.98
N LEU A 67 12.32 17.11 -15.57
CA LEU A 67 11.75 15.85 -16.02
C LEU A 67 10.33 15.65 -15.49
N ARG A 68 10.07 16.05 -14.24
CA ARG A 68 8.74 16.04 -13.62
C ARG A 68 7.75 16.91 -14.40
N GLU A 69 8.14 18.13 -14.76
CA GLU A 69 7.29 19.01 -15.56
C GLU A 69 6.95 18.37 -16.91
N ARG A 70 7.94 17.78 -17.60
CA ARG A 70 7.75 17.13 -18.90
C ARG A 70 6.80 15.93 -18.83
N ILE A 71 6.99 15.04 -17.85
CA ILE A 71 6.15 13.83 -17.71
C ILE A 71 4.73 14.18 -17.27
N CYS A 72 4.58 15.15 -16.35
CA CYS A 72 3.27 15.62 -15.91
C CYS A 72 2.50 16.28 -17.06
N ALA A 73 3.16 17.13 -17.86
CA ALA A 73 2.55 17.74 -19.03
C ALA A 73 2.16 16.70 -20.09
N ALA A 74 2.93 15.61 -20.26
CA ALA A 74 2.57 14.52 -21.15
C ALA A 74 1.31 13.77 -20.67
N ALA A 75 1.17 13.55 -19.36
CA ALA A 75 0.00 12.94 -18.78
C ALA A 75 -1.27 13.79 -18.96
N VAL A 76 -1.17 15.11 -18.74
CA VAL A 76 -2.29 16.04 -18.97
C VAL A 76 -2.73 16.01 -20.43
N ARG A 77 -1.78 16.13 -21.39
CA ARG A 77 -2.11 16.03 -22.82
C ARG A 77 -2.78 14.70 -23.20
N THR A 78 -2.37 13.61 -22.56
CA THR A 78 -2.97 12.28 -22.76
C THR A 78 -4.43 12.30 -22.33
N ALA A 79 -4.72 12.79 -21.12
CA ALA A 79 -6.08 12.92 -20.61
C ALA A 79 -6.96 13.87 -21.44
N GLU A 80 -6.43 15.02 -21.86
CA GLU A 80 -7.15 16.00 -22.69
C GLU A 80 -7.48 15.43 -24.08
N SER A 81 -6.58 14.64 -24.68
CA SER A 81 -6.78 14.08 -26.03
C SER A 81 -7.95 13.09 -26.16
N VAL A 82 -8.49 12.63 -25.03
CA VAL A 82 -9.61 11.69 -24.96
C VAL A 82 -10.80 12.25 -24.19
N ASP A 83 -10.83 13.57 -23.93
CA ASP A 83 -11.84 14.23 -23.10
C ASP A 83 -12.07 13.47 -21.78
N TYR A 84 -10.98 13.13 -21.09
CA TYR A 84 -11.05 12.26 -19.92
C TYR A 84 -11.89 12.90 -18.81
N ARG A 85 -12.73 12.10 -18.16
CA ARG A 85 -13.58 12.52 -17.04
C ARG A 85 -13.30 11.72 -15.78
N GLY A 86 -13.06 12.41 -14.67
CA GLY A 86 -12.81 11.83 -13.35
C GLY A 86 -11.33 11.73 -13.01
N ALA A 87 -10.98 10.86 -12.05
CA ALA A 87 -9.60 10.58 -11.69
C ALA A 87 -9.06 9.40 -12.50
N GLY A 88 -7.83 9.54 -13.00
CA GLY A 88 -7.13 8.51 -13.75
C GLY A 88 -5.64 8.59 -13.49
N THR A 89 -4.88 7.64 -14.01
CA THR A 89 -3.42 7.67 -13.91
C THR A 89 -2.81 7.29 -15.24
N VAL A 90 -1.84 8.07 -15.69
CA VAL A 90 -1.05 7.79 -16.88
C VAL A 90 0.28 7.21 -16.44
N GLU A 91 0.55 5.98 -16.85
CA GLU A 91 1.75 5.23 -16.48
C GLU A 91 2.83 5.35 -17.57
N PHE A 92 4.07 5.46 -17.13
CA PHE A 92 5.24 5.61 -17.96
C PHE A 92 6.36 4.67 -17.51
N ILE A 93 7.12 4.20 -18.48
CA ILE A 93 8.43 3.59 -18.26
C ILE A 93 9.50 4.66 -18.46
N LEU A 94 10.34 4.87 -17.44
CA LEU A 94 11.51 5.75 -17.47
C LEU A 94 12.78 4.91 -17.64
N SER A 95 13.58 5.22 -18.66
CA SER A 95 14.89 4.61 -18.89
C SER A 95 15.98 5.23 -18.01
N ASP A 96 17.11 4.54 -17.90
CA ASP A 96 18.34 5.02 -17.28
C ASP A 96 18.92 6.28 -17.93
N GLN A 97 18.59 6.54 -19.20
CA GLN A 97 18.98 7.73 -19.95
C GLN A 97 18.05 8.94 -19.72
N GLY A 98 17.00 8.81 -18.91
CA GLY A 98 16.05 9.89 -18.64
C GLY A 98 14.99 10.08 -19.74
N GLU A 99 14.85 9.10 -20.64
CA GLU A 99 13.75 9.05 -21.61
C GLU A 99 12.55 8.36 -20.99
N PHE A 100 11.34 8.88 -21.19
CA PHE A 100 10.12 8.25 -20.71
C PHE A 100 9.20 7.87 -21.87
N PHE A 101 8.52 6.74 -21.72
CA PHE A 101 7.65 6.13 -22.71
C PHE A 101 6.28 5.90 -22.06
N PHE A 102 5.20 6.31 -22.73
CA PHE A 102 3.84 5.98 -22.31
C PHE A 102 3.68 4.45 -22.28
N LEU A 103 3.06 3.94 -21.22
CA LEU A 103 2.75 2.52 -21.07
C LEU A 103 1.24 2.30 -21.18
N GLU A 104 0.49 2.84 -20.23
CA GLU A 104 -0.96 2.72 -20.20
C GLU A 104 -1.63 3.90 -19.49
N MET A 105 -2.95 3.96 -19.58
CA MET A 105 -3.76 4.85 -18.75
C MET A 105 -4.77 4.01 -17.96
N ASN A 106 -4.63 4.03 -16.64
CA ASN A 106 -5.61 3.48 -15.71
C ASN A 106 -6.77 4.48 -15.57
N THR A 107 -7.92 4.15 -16.17
CA THR A 107 -9.13 4.99 -16.18
C THR A 107 -9.97 4.88 -14.90
N ARG A 108 -9.28 4.84 -13.75
CA ARG A 108 -9.85 4.72 -12.41
C ARG A 108 -8.87 5.26 -11.37
N LEU A 109 -9.36 5.48 -10.15
CA LEU A 109 -8.50 5.71 -9.00
C LEU A 109 -7.65 4.45 -8.72
N GLN A 110 -6.39 4.66 -8.36
CA GLN A 110 -5.45 3.59 -8.06
C GLN A 110 -5.31 3.34 -6.56
N VAL A 111 -4.72 2.20 -6.19
CA VAL A 111 -4.59 1.75 -4.80
C VAL A 111 -3.74 2.75 -4.01
N GLU A 112 -2.66 3.19 -4.65
CA GLU A 112 -1.60 4.10 -4.23
C GLU A 112 -1.96 5.58 -4.31
N HIS A 113 -3.22 5.97 -4.55
CA HIS A 113 -3.62 7.39 -4.45
C HIS A 113 -3.34 8.07 -3.09
N PRO A 114 -3.31 7.39 -1.93
CA PRO A 114 -3.07 8.05 -0.65
C PRO A 114 -1.72 8.78 -0.55
N ILE A 115 -0.65 8.31 -1.20
CA ILE A 115 0.64 9.03 -1.14
C ILE A 115 0.55 10.38 -1.84
N THR A 116 -0.19 10.47 -2.95
CA THR A 116 -0.48 11.74 -3.63
C THR A 116 -1.29 12.67 -2.71
N GLU A 117 -2.33 12.17 -2.06
CA GLU A 117 -3.14 12.95 -1.11
C GLU A 117 -2.28 13.45 0.07
N MET A 118 -1.41 12.60 0.61
CA MET A 118 -0.56 12.93 1.76
C MET A 118 0.45 14.04 1.45
N VAL A 119 1.01 14.10 0.23
CA VAL A 119 1.96 15.16 -0.14
C VAL A 119 1.28 16.42 -0.68
N THR A 120 0.09 16.33 -1.23
CA THR A 120 -0.60 17.50 -1.82
C THR A 120 -1.65 18.12 -0.93
N GLY A 121 -2.18 17.38 0.04
CA GLY A 121 -3.34 17.78 0.84
C GLY A 121 -4.66 17.76 0.07
N THR A 122 -4.68 17.14 -1.12
CA THR A 122 -5.92 16.92 -1.89
C THR A 122 -6.71 15.72 -1.38
N ASP A 123 -8.00 15.67 -1.71
CA ASP A 123 -8.89 14.52 -1.47
C ASP A 123 -9.40 14.07 -2.84
N LEU A 124 -8.74 13.04 -3.39
CA LEU A 124 -8.95 12.59 -4.77
C LEU A 124 -10.29 11.88 -4.91
N VAL A 125 -10.74 11.16 -3.87
CA VAL A 125 -12.06 10.53 -3.85
C VAL A 125 -13.16 11.60 -3.88
N ARG A 126 -13.03 12.66 -3.06
CA ARG A 126 -13.97 13.79 -3.10
C ARG A 126 -13.94 14.50 -4.45
N ALA A 127 -12.76 14.70 -5.03
CA ALA A 127 -12.65 15.32 -6.35
C ALA A 127 -13.39 14.51 -7.43
N GLN A 128 -13.30 13.18 -7.40
CA GLN A 128 -14.09 12.32 -8.29
C GLN A 128 -15.60 12.54 -8.14
N LEU A 129 -16.10 12.70 -6.91
CA LEU A 129 -17.53 12.94 -6.67
C LEU A 129 -17.99 14.30 -7.22
N HIS A 130 -17.20 15.36 -7.05
CA HIS A 130 -17.50 16.67 -7.65
C HIS A 130 -17.53 16.62 -9.17
N ILE A 131 -16.52 16.00 -9.79
CA ILE A 131 -16.46 15.86 -11.25
C ILE A 131 -17.64 15.03 -11.77
N ALA A 132 -18.01 13.94 -11.08
CA ALA A 132 -19.15 13.12 -11.43
C ALA A 132 -20.49 13.88 -11.30
N ALA A 133 -20.61 14.79 -10.33
CA ALA A 133 -21.77 15.66 -10.13
C ALA A 133 -21.87 16.78 -11.18
N GLY A 134 -20.80 17.07 -11.92
CA GLY A 134 -20.75 18.17 -12.89
C GLY A 134 -20.26 19.49 -12.30
N ASP A 135 -19.69 19.48 -11.09
CA ASP A 135 -19.14 20.68 -10.44
C ASP A 135 -17.76 21.09 -11.03
N GLY A 136 -17.22 20.27 -11.94
CA GLY A 136 -15.89 20.44 -12.52
C GLY A 136 -14.76 19.96 -11.58
N ILE A 137 -13.53 20.27 -11.96
CA ILE A 137 -12.33 19.96 -11.17
C ILE A 137 -12.23 20.97 -10.02
N PRO A 138 -12.16 20.53 -8.74
CA PRO A 138 -12.22 21.44 -7.58
C PRO A 138 -10.90 22.17 -7.27
N TYR A 139 -9.88 22.03 -8.12
CA TYR A 139 -8.54 22.57 -7.93
C TYR A 139 -8.05 23.25 -9.21
N ALA A 140 -7.33 24.37 -9.08
CA ALA A 140 -6.52 24.89 -10.18
C ALA A 140 -5.11 24.28 -10.16
N GLN A 141 -4.46 24.17 -11.32
CA GLN A 141 -3.14 23.54 -11.44
C GLN A 141 -2.08 24.30 -10.62
N GLU A 142 -2.20 25.63 -10.56
CA GLU A 142 -1.27 26.55 -9.89
C GLU A 142 -1.43 26.55 -8.36
N GLU A 143 -2.54 26.01 -7.84
CA GLU A 143 -2.80 25.88 -6.40
C GLU A 143 -2.20 24.58 -5.83
N LEU A 144 -1.87 23.62 -6.69
CA LEU A 144 -1.32 22.34 -6.28
C LEU A 144 0.18 22.45 -6.00
N SER A 145 0.60 21.91 -4.86
CA SER A 145 2.01 21.80 -4.48
C SER A 145 2.25 20.47 -3.75
N GLN A 146 3.46 19.93 -3.85
CA GLN A 146 3.88 18.78 -3.04
C GLN A 146 4.67 19.27 -1.81
N ARG A 147 4.33 18.74 -0.65
CA ARG A 147 5.00 19.00 0.63
C ARG A 147 5.38 17.69 1.29
N GLY A 148 6.67 17.55 1.58
CA GLY A 148 7.23 16.36 2.18
C GLY A 148 7.28 15.18 1.22
N TRP A 149 7.24 13.98 1.78
CA TRP A 149 7.44 12.73 1.10
C TRP A 149 6.54 11.66 1.71
N ALA A 150 5.82 10.93 0.87
CA ALA A 150 4.95 9.83 1.29
C ALA A 150 5.38 8.50 0.67
N ILE A 151 5.29 7.42 1.45
CA ILE A 151 5.59 6.04 1.04
C ILE A 151 4.41 5.17 1.46
N GLU A 152 3.87 4.38 0.55
CA GLU A 152 2.85 3.36 0.82
C GLU A 152 3.49 1.97 0.82
N PHE A 153 3.10 1.16 1.80
CA PHE A 153 3.43 -0.26 1.88
C PHE A 153 2.14 -1.06 1.75
N ARG A 154 2.03 -1.87 0.70
CA ARG A 154 0.91 -2.80 0.54
C ARG A 154 1.09 -4.01 1.45
N VAL A 155 0.28 -4.11 2.49
CA VAL A 155 0.31 -5.22 3.44
C VAL A 155 -0.54 -6.35 2.89
N TYR A 156 0.11 -7.40 2.41
CA TYR A 156 -0.52 -8.59 1.84
C TYR A 156 -0.50 -9.77 2.81
N ALA A 157 -1.54 -10.60 2.74
CA ALA A 157 -1.60 -11.93 3.35
C ALA A 157 -0.78 -12.93 2.52
N GLU A 158 0.53 -12.69 2.42
CA GLU A 158 1.49 -13.52 1.69
C GLU A 158 2.71 -13.77 2.57
N ASP A 159 3.29 -14.97 2.50
CA ASP A 159 4.52 -15.30 3.25
C ASP A 159 5.78 -15.13 2.38
N PRO A 160 6.60 -14.08 2.60
CA PRO A 160 7.80 -13.87 1.79
C PRO A 160 8.81 -15.01 1.88
N GLY A 161 8.89 -15.71 3.03
CA GLY A 161 9.80 -16.85 3.22
C GLY A 161 9.36 -18.11 2.45
N ARG A 162 8.13 -18.10 1.93
CA ARG A 162 7.59 -19.16 1.08
C ARG A 162 7.29 -18.63 -0.33
N ASN A 163 8.16 -17.76 -0.84
CA ASN A 163 8.06 -17.14 -2.16
C ASN A 163 6.74 -16.37 -2.37
N PHE A 164 6.30 -15.67 -1.31
CA PHE A 164 5.04 -14.91 -1.25
C PHE A 164 3.82 -15.79 -1.54
N ALA A 165 3.80 -17.00 -0.99
CA ALA A 165 2.61 -17.85 -1.08
C ALA A 165 1.44 -17.19 -0.32
N PRO A 166 0.22 -17.16 -0.89
CA PRO A 166 -0.96 -16.66 -0.20
C PRO A 166 -1.19 -17.37 1.14
N SER A 167 -1.62 -16.61 2.13
CA SER A 167 -1.89 -17.10 3.48
C SER A 167 -3.31 -16.74 3.90
N ILE A 168 -4.07 -17.76 4.29
CA ILE A 168 -5.47 -17.63 4.69
C ILE A 168 -5.62 -17.95 6.17
N GLY A 169 -6.73 -17.51 6.75
CA GLY A 169 -7.11 -17.86 8.12
C GLY A 169 -7.43 -16.65 8.98
N ARG A 170 -7.65 -16.93 10.26
CA ARG A 170 -8.15 -15.95 11.22
C ARG A 170 -7.03 -15.08 11.78
N ILE A 171 -7.21 -13.77 11.73
CA ILE A 171 -6.34 -12.81 12.41
C ILE A 171 -6.52 -12.96 13.92
N THR A 172 -5.51 -13.42 14.62
CA THR A 172 -5.55 -13.70 16.07
C THR A 172 -5.15 -12.48 16.90
N THR A 173 -4.29 -11.61 16.37
CA THR A 173 -3.87 -10.37 17.02
C THR A 173 -3.71 -9.29 15.97
N TYR A 174 -4.25 -8.09 16.24
CA TYR A 174 -4.15 -6.94 15.36
C TYR A 174 -3.93 -5.67 16.17
N ASN A 175 -2.74 -5.10 16.07
CA ASN A 175 -2.39 -3.79 16.64
C ASN A 175 -1.61 -3.00 15.58
N PRO A 176 -2.30 -2.22 14.73
CA PRO A 176 -1.66 -1.43 13.70
C PRO A 176 -0.87 -0.24 14.28
N PRO A 177 0.13 0.27 13.55
CA PRO A 177 0.86 1.46 13.97
C PRO A 177 -0.03 2.70 13.86
N SER A 178 0.25 3.70 14.71
CA SER A 178 -0.43 4.99 14.71
C SER A 178 0.55 6.13 15.00
N GLY A 179 0.07 7.37 14.88
CA GLY A 179 0.79 8.57 15.26
C GLY A 179 1.04 9.54 14.09
N PRO A 180 1.79 10.63 14.33
CA PRO A 180 2.00 11.66 13.32
C PRO A 180 2.67 11.13 12.05
N GLY A 181 2.09 11.47 10.90
CA GLY A 181 2.58 11.03 9.59
C GLY A 181 2.32 9.55 9.30
N VAL A 182 1.39 8.89 10.00
CA VAL A 182 0.98 7.50 9.74
C VAL A 182 -0.51 7.51 9.40
N ARG A 183 -0.85 7.06 8.18
CA ARG A 183 -2.21 6.78 7.72
C ARG A 183 -2.32 5.28 7.44
N LEU A 184 -3.48 4.72 7.75
CA LEU A 184 -3.77 3.32 7.49
C LEU A 184 -5.17 3.19 6.88
N ASP A 185 -5.22 2.73 5.64
CA ASP A 185 -6.47 2.36 4.99
C ASP A 185 -6.60 0.83 5.07
N THR A 186 -7.64 0.32 5.72
CA THR A 186 -7.80 -1.12 5.97
C THR A 186 -9.25 -1.52 6.17
N GLY A 187 -9.60 -2.76 5.80
CA GLY A 187 -10.91 -3.37 6.05
C GLY A 187 -10.88 -4.51 7.07
N ILE A 188 -9.71 -4.84 7.63
CA ILE A 188 -9.53 -5.97 8.54
C ILE A 188 -9.58 -5.54 10.01
N TYR A 189 -9.81 -6.51 10.89
CA TYR A 189 -9.85 -6.33 12.34
C TYR A 189 -9.46 -7.62 13.06
N GLN A 190 -9.17 -7.56 14.36
CA GLN A 190 -8.87 -8.77 15.13
C GLN A 190 -10.06 -9.74 15.09
N GLY A 191 -9.78 -10.98 14.71
CA GLY A 191 -10.78 -12.03 14.54
C GLY A 191 -11.37 -12.14 13.13
N PHE A 192 -10.97 -11.27 12.19
CA PHE A 192 -11.33 -11.36 10.76
C PHE A 192 -10.73 -12.60 10.11
N ASP A 193 -11.51 -13.29 9.28
CA ASP A 193 -11.08 -14.46 8.51
C ASP A 193 -10.64 -14.04 7.10
N VAL A 194 -9.35 -14.15 6.81
CA VAL A 194 -8.80 -13.84 5.49
C VAL A 194 -9.22 -14.94 4.50
N PRO A 195 -10.03 -14.61 3.47
CA PRO A 195 -10.53 -15.58 2.51
C PRO A 195 -9.52 -15.88 1.40
N ILE A 196 -9.71 -17.00 0.70
CA ILE A 196 -8.91 -17.36 -0.49
C ILE A 196 -9.43 -16.72 -1.79
N HIS A 197 -10.67 -16.23 -1.78
CA HIS A 197 -11.39 -15.87 -3.01
C HIS A 197 -11.10 -14.47 -3.55
N TYR A 198 -10.39 -13.63 -2.79
CA TYR A 198 -10.14 -12.24 -3.15
C TYR A 198 -8.64 -11.94 -3.13
N ASP A 199 -8.30 -10.74 -3.58
CA ASP A 199 -6.95 -10.20 -3.46
C ASP A 199 -6.48 -10.24 -1.99
N PRO A 200 -5.21 -10.63 -1.71
CA PRO A 200 -4.72 -10.80 -0.35
C PRO A 200 -4.41 -9.49 0.36
N LEU A 201 -4.77 -8.31 -0.18
CA LEU A 201 -4.51 -7.01 0.45
C LEU A 201 -5.25 -6.87 1.78
N LEU A 202 -4.48 -6.72 2.86
CA LEU A 202 -4.98 -6.53 4.22
C LEU A 202 -5.09 -5.05 4.58
N ALA A 203 -4.07 -4.27 4.21
CA ALA A 203 -4.01 -2.85 4.52
C ALA A 203 -3.05 -2.11 3.59
N LYS A 204 -3.24 -0.80 3.50
CA LYS A 204 -2.29 0.15 2.91
C LYS A 204 -1.71 0.99 4.04
N LEU A 205 -0.45 0.77 4.36
CA LEU A 205 0.25 1.56 5.37
C LEU A 205 0.95 2.73 4.68
N VAL A 206 0.47 3.94 4.93
CA VAL A 206 0.94 5.16 4.28
C VAL A 206 1.71 5.99 5.29
N ILE A 207 2.94 6.32 4.96
CA ILE A 207 3.86 7.05 5.83
C ILE A 207 4.23 8.35 5.16
N TRP A 208 4.09 9.46 5.86
CA TRP A 208 4.53 10.77 5.39
C TRP A 208 5.68 11.30 6.26
N GLY A 209 6.61 12.04 5.67
CA GLY A 209 7.62 12.84 6.38
C GLY A 209 7.98 14.13 5.65
N GLU A 210 8.69 15.03 6.32
CA GLU A 210 9.13 16.32 5.75
C GLU A 210 10.13 16.15 4.60
N ASP A 211 10.87 15.04 4.60
CA ASP A 211 11.74 14.60 3.54
C ASP A 211 11.70 13.07 3.45
N ARG A 212 12.32 12.52 2.38
CA ARG A 212 12.38 11.08 2.13
C ARG A 212 13.04 10.30 3.27
N GLY A 213 14.12 10.84 3.85
CA GLY A 213 14.82 10.20 4.95
C GLY A 213 13.94 10.07 6.20
N GLN A 214 13.18 11.12 6.52
CA GLN A 214 12.21 11.12 7.61
C GLN A 214 11.06 10.14 7.35
N ALA A 215 10.55 10.06 6.11
CA ALA A 215 9.53 9.09 5.73
C ALA A 215 10.04 7.65 5.89
N ILE A 216 11.27 7.34 5.44
CA ILE A 216 11.91 6.03 5.62
C ILE A 216 12.09 5.70 7.10
N ALA A 217 12.63 6.64 7.91
CA ALA A 217 12.84 6.42 9.33
C ALA A 217 11.52 6.17 10.08
N ARG A 218 10.46 6.93 9.74
CA ARG A 218 9.12 6.76 10.28
C ARG A 218 8.50 5.44 9.83
N GLY A 219 8.72 5.03 8.58
CA GLY A 219 8.24 3.75 8.03
C GLY A 219 8.89 2.56 8.73
N ARG A 220 10.21 2.59 8.94
CA ARG A 220 10.93 1.58 9.73
C ARG A 220 10.34 1.42 11.13
N ARG A 221 10.00 2.53 11.80
CA ARG A 221 9.32 2.48 13.11
C ARG A 221 7.93 1.86 12.99
N ALA A 222 7.09 2.36 12.09
CA ALA A 222 5.70 1.91 11.94
C ALA A 222 5.60 0.42 11.61
N LEU A 223 6.43 -0.07 10.68
CA LEU A 223 6.49 -1.49 10.29
C LEU A 223 6.91 -2.39 11.46
N ARG A 224 7.91 -1.97 12.26
CA ARG A 224 8.36 -2.74 13.43
C ARG A 224 7.32 -2.81 14.55
N THR A 225 6.44 -1.82 14.65
CA THR A 225 5.38 -1.78 15.66
C THR A 225 4.06 -2.35 15.17
N PHE A 226 3.95 -2.73 13.89
CA PHE A 226 2.74 -3.33 13.35
C PHE A 226 2.64 -4.79 13.80
N ILE A 227 1.78 -5.05 14.79
CA ILE A 227 1.49 -6.42 15.24
C ILE A 227 0.33 -6.97 14.44
N LEU A 228 0.61 -8.02 13.68
CA LEU A 228 -0.38 -8.78 12.93
C LEU A 228 -0.04 -10.26 13.11
N HIS A 229 -0.92 -11.03 13.74
CA HIS A 229 -0.75 -12.46 13.94
C HIS A 229 -1.95 -13.23 13.38
N GLY A 230 -1.72 -14.48 12.97
CA GLY A 230 -2.70 -15.32 12.29
C GLY A 230 -2.12 -15.81 10.97
N PRO A 231 -2.66 -15.42 9.81
CA PRO A 231 -2.07 -15.73 8.51
C PRO A 231 -0.69 -15.06 8.36
N GLY A 232 0.19 -15.68 7.56
CA GLY A 232 1.45 -15.10 7.12
C GLY A 232 1.23 -13.81 6.33
N HIS A 233 2.17 -12.87 6.45
CA HIS A 233 2.05 -11.55 5.86
C HIS A 233 3.41 -10.98 5.45
N ASN A 234 3.39 -10.00 4.54
CA ASN A 234 4.61 -9.45 3.93
C ASN A 234 5.26 -8.28 4.71
N LEU A 235 4.77 -7.92 5.90
CA LEU A 235 5.43 -6.88 6.73
C LEU A 235 6.95 -7.05 6.89
N PRO A 236 7.50 -8.27 7.11
CA PRO A 236 8.94 -8.45 7.22
C PRO A 236 9.70 -8.18 5.91
N PHE A 237 9.06 -8.37 4.75
CA PHE A 237 9.63 -7.96 3.46
C PHE A 237 9.78 -6.44 3.37
N HIS A 238 8.79 -5.66 3.82
CA HIS A 238 8.88 -4.20 3.82
C HIS A 238 10.01 -3.69 4.73
N VAL A 239 10.22 -4.35 5.88
CA VAL A 239 11.35 -4.04 6.78
C VAL A 239 12.69 -4.32 6.07
N TRP A 240 12.79 -5.43 5.35
CA TRP A 240 13.97 -5.78 4.55
C TRP A 240 14.21 -4.76 3.42
N ALA A 241 13.16 -4.38 2.68
CA ALA A 241 13.26 -3.45 1.55
C ALA A 241 13.77 -2.08 2.00
N LEU A 242 13.24 -1.53 3.10
CA LEU A 242 13.74 -0.30 3.71
C LEU A 242 15.18 -0.42 4.24
N GLY A 243 15.72 -1.64 4.39
CA GLY A 243 17.09 -1.90 4.80
C GLY A 243 18.09 -1.91 3.65
N GLN A 244 17.64 -1.92 2.39
CA GLN A 244 18.53 -2.04 1.23
C GLN A 244 19.15 -0.68 0.84
N PRO A 245 20.42 -0.65 0.42
CA PRO A 245 21.08 0.56 -0.08
C PRO A 245 20.34 1.22 -1.24
N GLU A 246 19.85 0.42 -2.20
CA GLU A 246 19.16 0.89 -3.40
C GLU A 246 17.83 1.57 -3.05
N PHE A 247 17.13 1.06 -2.03
CA PHE A 247 15.96 1.74 -1.51
C PHE A 247 16.35 3.07 -0.86
N ALA A 248 17.44 3.09 -0.08
CA ALA A 248 17.87 4.30 0.64
C ALA A 248 18.30 5.44 -0.30
N ASP A 249 18.94 5.14 -1.44
CA ASP A 249 19.38 6.15 -2.41
C ASP A 249 18.40 6.37 -3.59
N GLY A 250 17.39 5.50 -3.75
CA GLY A 250 16.39 5.60 -4.81
C GLY A 250 16.83 5.00 -6.17
N SER A 251 17.93 4.26 -6.19
CA SER A 251 18.47 3.63 -7.41
C SER A 251 17.74 2.34 -7.83
N TYR A 252 16.77 1.87 -7.06
CA TYR A 252 15.98 0.68 -7.38
C TYR A 252 15.20 0.80 -8.71
N THR A 253 15.01 -0.34 -9.37
CA THR A 253 14.29 -0.52 -10.64
C THR A 253 13.11 -1.47 -10.44
N THR A 254 12.34 -1.75 -11.49
CA THR A 254 11.30 -2.80 -11.48
C THR A 254 11.82 -4.18 -11.11
N ASP A 255 13.11 -4.43 -11.34
CA ASP A 255 13.74 -5.74 -11.11
C ASP A 255 14.30 -5.88 -9.68
N PHE A 256 14.26 -4.82 -8.87
CA PHE A 256 14.85 -4.77 -7.52
C PHE A 256 14.50 -5.97 -6.64
N VAL A 257 13.23 -6.37 -6.59
CA VAL A 257 12.82 -7.54 -5.80
C VAL A 257 13.35 -8.84 -6.42
N GLY A 258 13.29 -8.97 -7.75
CA GLY A 258 13.80 -10.16 -8.45
C GLY A 258 15.30 -10.37 -8.27
N ASP A 259 16.06 -9.27 -8.26
CA ASP A 259 17.52 -9.29 -8.22
C ASP A 259 18.09 -9.39 -6.80
N ARG A 260 17.39 -8.83 -5.80
CA ARG A 260 17.94 -8.65 -4.45
C ARG A 260 17.25 -9.47 -3.37
N PHE A 261 15.99 -9.87 -3.57
CA PHE A 261 15.24 -10.55 -2.52
C PHE A 261 15.54 -12.06 -2.50
N ASP A 262 15.99 -12.54 -1.34
CA ASP A 262 16.17 -13.96 -1.07
C ASP A 262 15.26 -14.41 0.09
N PRO A 263 14.27 -15.30 -0.17
CA PRO A 263 13.37 -15.85 0.83
C PRO A 263 14.06 -16.52 2.02
N GLU A 264 15.29 -17.01 1.87
CA GLU A 264 16.03 -17.70 2.93
C GLU A 264 16.79 -16.75 3.86
N THR A 265 17.19 -15.57 3.36
CA THR A 265 18.11 -14.66 4.07
C THR A 265 17.53 -13.27 4.36
N TYR A 266 16.33 -12.94 3.88
CA TYR A 266 15.73 -11.62 4.06
C TYR A 266 15.46 -11.22 5.52
N ARG A 267 15.34 -12.20 6.42
CA ARG A 267 15.18 -11.94 7.85
C ARG A 267 16.54 -11.79 8.50
N THR A 268 16.74 -10.69 9.22
CA THR A 268 17.89 -10.56 10.11
C THR A 268 17.80 -11.64 11.19
N PRO A 269 18.82 -12.52 11.33
CA PRO A 269 18.86 -13.47 12.42
C PRO A 269 18.84 -12.73 13.76
N LEU A 270 18.17 -13.30 14.75
CA LEU A 270 18.30 -12.82 16.12
C LEU A 270 19.74 -13.02 16.58
N SER A 271 20.29 -12.07 17.34
CA SER A 271 21.55 -12.30 18.05
C SER A 271 21.38 -13.45 19.07
N GLU A 272 22.48 -14.02 19.55
CA GLU A 272 22.45 -15.02 20.63
C GLU A 272 21.69 -14.47 21.86
N GLU A 273 22.02 -13.25 22.29
CA GLU A 273 21.33 -12.56 23.40
C GLU A 273 19.83 -12.40 23.15
N GLN A 274 19.42 -12.00 21.94
CA GLN A 274 18.00 -11.88 21.59
C GLN A 274 17.30 -13.24 21.59
N THR A 275 17.99 -14.28 21.12
CA THR A 275 17.49 -15.65 21.11
C THR A 275 17.28 -16.16 22.54
N GLU A 276 18.27 -15.97 23.41
CA GLU A 276 18.19 -16.30 24.84
C GLU A 276 17.07 -15.56 25.54
N ALA A 277 16.94 -14.24 25.31
CA ALA A 277 15.87 -13.43 25.86
C ALA A 277 14.47 -13.91 25.40
N LEU A 278 14.33 -14.29 24.13
CA LEU A 278 13.08 -14.82 23.59
C LEU A 278 12.72 -16.18 24.23
N ILE A 279 13.72 -17.07 24.39
CA ILE A 279 13.56 -18.36 25.05
C ILE A 279 13.13 -18.17 26.50
N ALA A 280 13.79 -17.28 27.24
CA ALA A 280 13.46 -16.97 28.63
C ALA A 280 12.04 -16.38 28.75
N ALA A 281 11.68 -15.43 27.88
CA ALA A 281 10.34 -14.84 27.86
C ALA A 281 9.25 -15.89 27.55
N ALA A 282 9.49 -16.78 26.59
CA ALA A 282 8.57 -17.86 26.26
C ALA A 282 8.40 -18.86 27.42
N ALA A 283 9.50 -19.20 28.12
CA ALA A 283 9.45 -20.07 29.29
C ALA A 283 8.63 -19.47 30.44
N VAL A 284 8.87 -18.19 30.76
CA VAL A 284 8.10 -17.46 31.79
C VAL A 284 6.63 -17.33 31.39
N TYR A 285 6.34 -17.05 30.11
CA TYR A 285 4.97 -17.00 29.61
C TYR A 285 4.26 -18.33 29.80
N GLU A 286 4.87 -19.45 29.43
CA GLU A 286 4.30 -20.79 29.60
C GLU A 286 4.11 -21.18 31.07
N GLU A 287 5.06 -20.85 31.95
CA GLU A 287 4.92 -21.05 33.39
C GLU A 287 3.73 -20.27 33.97
N ASN A 288 3.61 -18.99 33.59
CA ASN A 288 2.47 -18.16 33.97
C ASN A 288 1.15 -18.68 33.40
N ARG A 289 1.14 -19.18 32.16
CA ARG A 289 -0.04 -19.77 31.53
C ARG A 289 -0.50 -21.05 32.23
N ARG A 290 0.43 -21.88 32.69
CA ARG A 290 0.16 -23.11 33.47
C ARG A 290 -0.28 -22.80 34.90
N SER A 291 0.24 -21.73 35.47
CA SER A 291 -0.07 -21.29 36.84
C SER A 291 -1.32 -20.41 36.90
N ALA A 292 -1.82 -19.94 35.76
CA ALA A 292 -3.07 -19.20 35.68
C ALA A 292 -4.22 -20.10 36.17
N PRO A 293 -5.02 -19.66 37.17
CA PRO A 293 -6.14 -20.44 37.64
C PRO A 293 -7.09 -20.69 36.48
N VAL A 294 -7.42 -21.96 36.23
CA VAL A 294 -8.54 -22.33 35.35
C VAL A 294 -9.75 -21.62 35.93
N ALA A 295 -10.31 -20.65 35.20
CA ALA A 295 -11.60 -20.08 35.54
C ALA A 295 -12.58 -21.25 35.56
N ARG A 296 -12.91 -21.75 36.75
CA ARG A 296 -14.06 -22.62 36.95
C ARG A 296 -15.23 -21.79 36.46
N GLY A 297 -15.84 -22.21 35.36
CA GLY A 297 -17.13 -21.68 34.95
C GLY A 297 -18.11 -21.91 36.09
N GLU A 298 -18.32 -20.88 36.91
CA GLU A 298 -19.53 -20.77 37.70
C GLU A 298 -20.68 -20.79 36.69
N GLY A 299 -21.58 -21.75 36.88
CA GLY A 299 -22.61 -22.10 35.91
C GLY A 299 -23.31 -20.87 35.36
N ALA A 300 -23.41 -20.83 34.03
CA ALA A 300 -24.32 -19.90 33.37
C ALA A 300 -25.71 -20.05 34.02
N PRO A 301 -26.34 -18.96 34.53
CA PRO A 301 -27.76 -19.00 34.72
C PRO A 301 -28.36 -19.22 33.33
N ALA A 302 -29.21 -20.24 33.19
CA ALA A 302 -29.98 -20.48 31.99
C ALA A 302 -30.88 -19.26 31.72
N GLY A 303 -30.38 -18.32 30.93
CA GLY A 303 -31.07 -17.10 30.57
C GLY A 303 -30.33 -16.45 29.41
N SER A 304 -30.88 -16.57 28.22
CA SER A 304 -30.27 -16.05 27.00
C SER A 304 -30.05 -14.53 27.08
N ASN A 305 -28.82 -14.09 26.82
CA ASN A 305 -28.37 -12.69 26.88
C ASN A 305 -29.24 -11.69 26.09
N TRP A 306 -30.04 -12.14 25.11
CA TRP A 306 -30.98 -11.27 24.38
C TRP A 306 -32.12 -10.72 25.26
N ARG A 307 -32.50 -11.43 26.33
CA ARG A 307 -33.60 -11.01 27.23
C ARG A 307 -33.17 -9.89 28.18
N LEU A 308 -31.89 -9.89 28.59
CA LEU A 308 -31.30 -8.85 29.44
C LEU A 308 -31.03 -7.56 28.65
N ASP A 309 -30.65 -7.66 27.37
CA ASP A 309 -30.45 -6.48 26.50
C ASP A 309 -31.79 -5.82 26.12
N ALA A 310 -32.85 -6.61 25.93
CA ALA A 310 -34.20 -6.09 25.69
C ALA A 310 -34.78 -5.32 26.90
N LEU A 311 -34.52 -5.79 28.13
CA LEU A 311 -34.97 -5.09 29.35
C LEU A 311 -34.23 -3.75 29.57
N ARG A 312 -32.92 -3.69 29.26
CA ARG A 312 -32.13 -2.45 29.35
C ARG A 312 -32.58 -1.37 28.37
N ARG A 313 -33.12 -1.76 27.20
CA ARG A 313 -33.68 -0.83 26.21
C ARG A 313 -35.09 -0.35 26.52
N MET A 314 -35.84 -1.07 27.36
CA MET A 314 -37.21 -0.70 27.74
C MET A 314 -37.28 0.21 28.98
N THR A 315 -36.33 0.11 29.91
CA THR A 315 -36.26 0.99 31.07
C THR A 315 -35.33 2.17 30.77
N GLY A 316 -35.78 3.05 29.88
CA GLY A 316 -35.18 4.37 29.74
C GLY A 316 -35.33 5.19 31.04
N ASN A 317 -34.25 5.83 31.45
CA ASN A 317 -34.29 7.06 32.25
C ASN A 317 -32.99 7.81 31.92
N ARG A 318 -33.12 8.92 31.17
CA ARG A 318 -33.11 10.29 31.69
C ARG A 318 -31.70 10.75 32.04
#